data_AF-A0A1C8ZXN4-F1
#
_entry.id   AF-A0A1C8ZXN4-F1
#
_cell.length_a   1.000
_cell.length_b   1.000
_cell.length_c   1.000
_cell.angle_alpha   90.00
_cell.angle_beta   90.00
_cell.angle_gamma   90.00
#
_symmetry.space_group_name_H-M   'P 1'
#
loop_
_entity.id
_entity.type
_entity.pdbx_description
1 polymer ?
#
loop_
_entity_poly.entity_id
_entity_poly.type
_entity_poly.pdbx_seq_one_letter_code
_entity_poly.pdbx_strand_id
1 'polypeptide(L)'
;MLGTVRDRTLEAVLKYGDKAKYVIKVAIEISEENENKELGDFSYKQLIEKFNELNINYDPRMVLRALEKDYGIIQTTYKSSNQHWWKFIDIEQTKQVVFEENIEEEEPEISLIIIQYNSLSVKEIEKKLMFYLKKPKLNDIDKRIFSNLAFDLLPKIVELYNRASQMEETYEIAENLRKIISLARRVSMRISNEKDHGKGFHKEEVEREDYNANSLRLSNSENNF
;
A
#
# COMPACT_ATOMS: atom_id res chain seq x y z
N MET A 1 -37.53 6.82 -22.33
CA MET A 1 -36.72 5.85 -23.09
C MET A 1 -36.10 4.91 -22.07
N LEU A 2 -36.18 3.59 -22.23
CA LEU A 2 -35.38 2.69 -21.41
C LEU A 2 -33.93 2.89 -21.85
N GLY A 3 -33.17 3.67 -21.07
CA GLY A 3 -31.75 3.85 -21.26
C GLY A 3 -30.99 2.53 -21.10
N THR A 4 -29.67 2.59 -21.31
CA THR A 4 -28.79 1.44 -21.11
C THR A 4 -28.88 0.89 -19.68
N VAL A 5 -28.34 -0.31 -19.40
CA VAL A 5 -28.28 -0.81 -18.00
C VAL A 5 -27.48 0.16 -17.15
N ARG A 6 -26.42 0.76 -17.70
CA ARG A 6 -25.65 1.84 -17.08
C ARG A 6 -26.55 3.02 -16.67
N ASP A 7 -27.29 3.61 -17.59
CA ASP A 7 -28.13 4.80 -17.30
C ASP A 7 -29.19 4.51 -16.21
N ARG A 8 -29.79 3.31 -16.27
CA ARG A 8 -30.79 2.87 -15.27
C ARG A 8 -30.16 2.62 -13.90
N THR A 9 -28.92 2.13 -13.88
CA THR A 9 -28.15 1.93 -12.65
C THR A 9 -27.79 3.27 -12.03
N LEU A 10 -27.34 4.23 -12.84
CA LEU A 10 -27.08 5.61 -12.40
C LEU A 10 -28.32 6.25 -11.80
N GLU A 11 -29.47 6.16 -12.48
CA GLU A 11 -30.74 6.70 -11.97
C GLU A 11 -31.16 6.06 -10.64
N ALA A 12 -30.95 4.74 -10.48
CA ALA A 12 -31.23 4.04 -9.23
C ALA A 12 -30.29 4.50 -8.10
N VAL A 13 -29.00 4.66 -8.39
CA VAL A 13 -28.01 5.15 -7.41
C VAL A 13 -28.32 6.59 -7.00
N LEU A 14 -28.65 7.48 -7.94
CA LEU A 14 -29.02 8.87 -7.62
C LEU A 14 -30.27 8.96 -6.75
N LYS A 15 -31.28 8.10 -7.00
CA LYS A 15 -32.54 8.14 -6.25
C LYS A 15 -32.45 7.54 -4.86
N TYR A 16 -31.72 6.44 -4.70
CA TYR A 16 -31.63 5.70 -3.44
C TYR A 16 -30.33 5.97 -2.67
N GLY A 17 -29.40 6.72 -3.26
CA GLY A 17 -28.12 7.12 -2.69
C GLY A 17 -27.23 5.92 -2.35
N ASP A 18 -26.48 6.08 -1.25
CA ASP A 18 -25.54 5.08 -0.74
C ASP A 18 -26.17 3.71 -0.54
N LYS A 19 -27.46 3.64 -0.18
CA LYS A 19 -28.17 2.36 0.01
C LYS A 19 -28.18 1.52 -1.25
N ALA A 20 -28.46 2.11 -2.41
CA ALA A 20 -28.39 1.39 -3.68
C ALA A 20 -26.95 1.05 -4.05
N LYS A 21 -26.01 1.98 -3.86
CA LYS A 21 -24.59 1.77 -4.12
C LYS A 21 -24.06 0.55 -3.35
N TYR A 22 -24.32 0.47 -2.04
CA TYR A 22 -23.88 -0.66 -1.20
C TYR A 22 -24.53 -1.98 -1.59
N VAL A 23 -25.85 -2.00 -1.82
CA VAL A 23 -26.55 -3.22 -2.27
C VAL A 23 -25.94 -3.75 -3.56
N ILE A 24 -25.69 -2.87 -4.53
CA ILE A 24 -25.14 -3.27 -5.83
C ILE A 24 -23.68 -3.72 -5.70
N LYS A 25 -22.83 -3.01 -4.93
CA LYS A 25 -21.44 -3.41 -4.67
C LYS A 25 -21.35 -4.81 -4.10
N VAL A 26 -22.08 -5.06 -3.02
CA VAL A 26 -22.07 -6.36 -2.35
C VAL A 26 -22.64 -7.45 -3.26
N ALA A 27 -23.71 -7.16 -4.01
CA ALA A 27 -24.26 -8.12 -4.96
C ALA A 27 -23.28 -8.49 -6.08
N ILE A 28 -22.48 -7.54 -6.58
CA ILE A 28 -21.41 -7.80 -7.55
C ILE A 28 -20.30 -8.65 -6.91
N GLU A 29 -19.87 -8.30 -5.70
CA GLU A 29 -18.84 -9.06 -4.98
C GLU A 29 -19.26 -10.52 -4.75
N ILE A 30 -20.52 -10.75 -4.37
CA ILE A 30 -21.10 -12.10 -4.27
C ILE A 30 -21.08 -12.79 -5.62
N SER A 31 -21.46 -12.10 -6.70
CA SER A 31 -21.47 -12.67 -8.04
C SER A 31 -20.10 -13.13 -8.53
N GLU A 32 -19.05 -12.41 -8.17
CA GLU A 32 -17.67 -12.74 -8.53
C GLU A 32 -17.14 -13.94 -7.76
N GLU A 33 -17.51 -14.08 -6.48
CA GLU A 33 -17.15 -15.21 -5.63
C GLU A 33 -18.06 -16.43 -5.82
N ASN A 34 -19.23 -16.25 -6.44
CA ASN A 34 -20.22 -17.32 -6.57
C ASN A 34 -19.79 -18.36 -7.60
N GLU A 35 -19.37 -19.52 -7.10
CA GLU A 35 -19.05 -20.70 -7.92
C GLU A 35 -20.30 -21.34 -8.55
N ASN A 36 -21.49 -21.15 -7.95
CA ASN A 36 -22.74 -21.73 -8.43
C ASN A 36 -23.59 -20.70 -9.19
N LYS A 37 -23.19 -20.43 -10.44
CA LYS A 37 -23.88 -19.48 -11.33
C LYS A 37 -25.18 -20.03 -11.94
N GLU A 38 -25.50 -21.31 -11.73
CA GLU A 38 -26.70 -21.93 -12.31
C GLU A 38 -28.00 -21.38 -11.70
N LEU A 39 -27.98 -21.05 -10.40
CA LEU A 39 -29.15 -20.50 -9.70
C LEU A 39 -29.30 -18.99 -9.89
N GLY A 40 -28.22 -18.28 -10.19
CA GLY A 40 -28.17 -16.84 -10.34
C GLY A 40 -26.79 -16.29 -9.97
N ASP A 41 -26.65 -14.97 -10.06
CA ASP A 41 -25.42 -14.27 -9.68
C ASP A 41 -25.31 -14.15 -8.16
N PHE A 42 -26.41 -13.80 -7.48
CA PHE A 42 -26.43 -13.65 -6.02
C PHE A 42 -27.80 -14.01 -5.43
N SER A 43 -27.81 -14.37 -4.15
CA SER A 43 -29.02 -14.66 -3.39
C SER A 43 -29.25 -13.67 -2.25
N TYR A 44 -30.51 -13.57 -1.80
CA TYR A 44 -30.87 -12.72 -0.66
C TYR A 44 -30.11 -13.12 0.60
N LYS A 45 -29.94 -14.43 0.82
CA LYS A 45 -29.23 -14.96 1.99
C LYS A 45 -27.77 -14.51 1.99
N GLN A 46 -27.05 -14.68 0.89
CA GLN A 46 -25.66 -14.25 0.75
C GLN A 46 -25.52 -12.73 0.94
N LEU A 47 -26.46 -11.95 0.40
CA LEU A 47 -26.46 -10.50 0.56
C LEU A 47 -26.57 -10.08 2.03
N ILE A 48 -27.47 -10.71 2.79
CA ILE A 48 -27.63 -10.45 4.22
C ILE A 48 -26.41 -10.91 5.03
N GLU A 49 -25.84 -12.08 4.69
CA GLU A 49 -24.61 -12.57 5.33
C GLU A 49 -23.46 -11.57 5.17
N LYS A 50 -23.19 -11.09 3.94
CA LYS A 50 -22.17 -10.05 3.70
C LYS A 50 -22.51 -8.71 4.34
N PHE A 51 -23.79 -8.30 4.38
CA PHE A 51 -24.18 -7.08 5.10
C PHE A 51 -23.85 -7.16 6.59
N ASN A 52 -24.07 -8.31 7.22
CA ASN A 52 -23.72 -8.53 8.62
C ASN A 52 -22.21 -8.51 8.84
N GLU A 53 -21.42 -9.13 7.95
CA GLU A 53 -19.95 -9.09 8.00
C GLU A 53 -19.41 -7.66 7.90
N LEU A 54 -20.02 -6.83 7.07
CA LEU A 54 -19.66 -5.42 6.87
C LEU A 54 -20.28 -4.46 7.89
N ASN A 55 -21.01 -4.96 8.90
CA ASN A 55 -21.76 -4.16 9.89
C ASN A 55 -22.75 -3.16 9.26
N ILE A 56 -23.35 -3.52 8.12
CA ILE A 56 -24.35 -2.70 7.42
C ILE A 56 -25.73 -3.02 8.00
N ASN A 57 -26.27 -2.11 8.81
CA ASN A 57 -27.59 -2.27 9.45
C ASN A 57 -28.72 -1.68 8.58
N TYR A 58 -28.90 -2.22 7.39
CA TYR A 58 -29.89 -1.75 6.40
C TYR A 58 -30.64 -2.94 5.75
N ASP A 59 -31.97 -2.81 5.58
CA ASP A 59 -32.78 -3.81 4.89
C ASP A 59 -32.78 -3.59 3.36
N PRO A 60 -32.17 -4.50 2.56
CA PRO A 60 -32.01 -4.33 1.12
C PRO A 60 -33.29 -4.60 0.32
N ARG A 61 -34.38 -5.11 0.92
CA ARG A 61 -35.59 -5.56 0.19
C ARG A 61 -36.20 -4.49 -0.71
N MET A 62 -36.29 -3.26 -0.21
CA MET A 62 -36.88 -2.16 -0.99
C MET A 62 -36.03 -1.80 -2.20
N VAL A 63 -34.70 -1.76 -2.03
CA VAL A 63 -33.77 -1.49 -3.13
C VAL A 63 -33.79 -2.64 -4.13
N LEU A 64 -33.69 -3.90 -3.69
CA LEU A 64 -33.76 -5.06 -4.59
C LEU A 64 -35.03 -5.07 -5.44
N ARG A 65 -36.19 -4.77 -4.82
CA ARG A 65 -37.46 -4.63 -5.54
C ARG A 65 -37.38 -3.53 -6.60
N ALA A 66 -36.83 -2.36 -6.27
CA ALA A 66 -36.70 -1.25 -7.20
C ALA A 66 -35.75 -1.60 -8.36
N LEU A 67 -34.56 -2.15 -8.05
CA LEU A 67 -33.58 -2.58 -9.04
C LEU A 67 -34.17 -3.58 -10.04
N GLU A 68 -35.06 -4.46 -9.59
CA GLU A 68 -35.73 -5.42 -10.47
C GLU A 68 -36.91 -4.81 -11.25
N LYS A 69 -37.86 -4.17 -10.55
CA LYS A 69 -39.16 -3.79 -11.13
C LYS A 69 -39.16 -2.42 -11.81
N ASP A 70 -38.44 -1.47 -11.22
CA ASP A 70 -38.49 -0.08 -11.66
C ASP A 70 -37.35 0.20 -12.63
N TYR A 71 -36.17 -0.36 -12.37
CA TYR A 71 -34.96 -0.10 -13.17
C TYR A 71 -34.56 -1.25 -14.09
N GLY A 72 -34.99 -2.49 -13.81
CA GLY A 72 -34.59 -3.67 -14.60
C GLY A 72 -33.07 -3.81 -14.72
N ILE A 73 -32.35 -3.66 -13.61
CA ILE A 73 -30.89 -3.85 -13.50
C ILE A 73 -30.59 -5.32 -13.18
N ILE A 74 -31.45 -5.92 -12.37
CA ILE A 74 -31.42 -7.32 -12.00
C ILE A 74 -32.74 -8.00 -12.38
N GLN A 75 -32.73 -9.31 -12.49
CA GLN A 75 -33.94 -10.11 -12.68
C GLN A 75 -33.90 -11.37 -11.83
N THR A 76 -35.05 -11.76 -11.29
CA THR A 76 -35.20 -13.02 -10.57
C THR A 76 -34.89 -14.19 -11.51
N THR A 77 -33.99 -15.08 -11.08
CA THR A 77 -33.67 -16.34 -11.78
C THR A 77 -34.34 -17.53 -11.11
N TYR A 78 -34.38 -17.53 -9.78
CA TYR A 78 -35.00 -18.58 -9.00
C TYR A 78 -35.66 -18.01 -7.75
N LYS A 79 -36.87 -18.49 -7.44
CA LYS A 79 -37.60 -18.10 -6.23
C LYS A 79 -38.34 -19.31 -5.67
N SER A 80 -38.07 -19.62 -4.40
CA SER A 80 -38.79 -20.60 -3.60
C SER A 80 -39.27 -19.95 -2.30
N SER A 81 -39.87 -20.75 -1.40
CA SER A 81 -40.30 -20.28 -0.09
C SER A 81 -39.16 -19.74 0.77
N ASN A 82 -37.94 -20.28 0.61
CA ASN A 82 -36.79 -19.97 1.47
C ASN A 82 -35.59 -19.38 0.70
N GLN A 83 -35.65 -19.30 -0.62
CA GLN A 83 -34.54 -18.82 -1.45
C GLN A 83 -35.05 -17.85 -2.51
N HIS A 84 -34.30 -16.77 -2.73
CA HIS A 84 -34.55 -15.84 -3.82
C HIS A 84 -33.19 -15.48 -4.41
N TRP A 85 -33.03 -15.76 -5.69
CA TRP A 85 -31.82 -15.53 -6.48
C TRP A 85 -32.12 -14.56 -7.62
N TRP A 86 -31.11 -13.73 -7.92
CA TRP A 86 -31.14 -12.78 -9.02
C TRP A 86 -29.91 -12.96 -9.90
N LYS A 87 -30.04 -12.54 -11.16
CA LYS A 87 -28.91 -12.23 -12.04
C LYS A 87 -28.94 -10.78 -12.48
N PHE A 88 -27.78 -10.22 -12.74
CA PHE A 88 -27.65 -8.93 -13.43
C PHE A 88 -28.06 -9.10 -14.89
N ILE A 89 -28.71 -8.06 -15.44
CA ILE A 89 -28.99 -8.02 -16.87
C ILE A 89 -27.70 -7.75 -17.65
N ASP A 90 -26.88 -6.81 -17.14
CA ASP A 90 -25.53 -6.55 -17.63
C ASP A 90 -24.66 -6.13 -16.44
N ILE A 91 -23.85 -7.06 -15.93
CA ILE A 91 -23.02 -6.83 -14.74
C ILE A 91 -21.91 -5.82 -15.02
N GLU A 92 -21.36 -5.79 -16.24
CA GLU A 92 -20.25 -4.90 -16.58
C GLU A 92 -20.71 -3.45 -16.65
N GLN A 93 -21.86 -3.18 -17.29
CA GLN A 93 -22.46 -1.83 -17.24
C GLN A 93 -22.86 -1.39 -15.83
N THR A 94 -23.29 -2.33 -14.99
CA THR A 94 -23.63 -2.05 -13.58
C THR A 94 -22.37 -1.70 -12.77
N LYS A 95 -21.26 -2.40 -13.02
CA LYS A 95 -19.96 -2.13 -12.40
C LYS A 95 -19.44 -0.73 -12.72
N GLN A 96 -19.56 -0.31 -13.99
CA GLN A 96 -19.11 1.03 -14.41
C GLN A 96 -19.73 2.13 -13.54
N VAL A 97 -21.05 2.07 -13.28
CA VAL A 97 -21.69 3.08 -12.42
C VAL A 97 -21.17 3.02 -10.99
N VAL A 98 -21.10 1.83 -10.41
CA VAL A 98 -20.90 1.69 -8.97
C VAL A 98 -19.44 1.76 -8.54
N PHE A 99 -18.51 1.44 -9.46
CA PHE A 99 -17.07 1.45 -9.23
C PHE A 99 -16.33 2.56 -10.00
N GLU A 100 -16.84 3.05 -11.14
CA GLU A 100 -16.16 4.08 -11.94
C GLU A 100 -16.74 5.50 -11.74
N GLU A 101 -17.95 5.70 -11.20
CA GLU A 101 -18.47 7.06 -10.93
C GLU A 101 -17.80 7.78 -9.76
N ASN A 102 -16.87 7.14 -9.05
CA ASN A 102 -15.97 7.86 -8.14
C ASN A 102 -14.85 8.61 -8.89
N ILE A 103 -14.69 8.41 -10.21
CA ILE A 103 -13.62 9.07 -10.99
C ILE A 103 -14.03 10.51 -11.38
N GLU A 104 -15.33 10.82 -11.45
CA GLU A 104 -15.79 12.18 -11.78
C GLU A 104 -15.95 13.10 -10.56
N GLU A 105 -16.07 12.56 -9.34
CA GLU A 105 -16.19 13.34 -8.09
C GLU A 105 -14.91 13.40 -7.25
N GLU A 106 -13.94 12.50 -7.43
CA GLU A 106 -12.63 12.67 -6.80
C GLU A 106 -11.86 13.81 -7.48
N GLU A 107 -11.34 14.75 -6.68
CA GLU A 107 -10.41 15.74 -7.22
C GLU A 107 -9.25 15.01 -7.94
N PRO A 108 -8.86 15.42 -9.16
CA PRO A 108 -7.84 14.71 -9.96
C PRO A 108 -6.53 14.44 -9.21
N GLU A 109 -6.20 15.30 -8.25
CA GLU A 109 -5.03 15.15 -7.39
C GLU A 109 -5.17 13.98 -6.41
N ILE A 110 -6.36 13.77 -5.81
CA ILE A 110 -6.65 12.62 -4.94
C ILE A 110 -6.47 11.32 -5.73
N SER A 111 -7.07 11.23 -6.92
CA SER A 111 -6.94 10.04 -7.76
C SER A 111 -5.49 9.80 -8.18
N LEU A 112 -4.74 10.86 -8.53
CA LEU A 112 -3.31 10.75 -8.83
C LEU A 112 -2.51 10.23 -7.63
N ILE A 113 -2.79 10.72 -6.42
CA ILE A 113 -2.16 10.25 -5.19
C ILE A 113 -2.41 8.75 -4.98
N ILE A 114 -3.65 8.30 -5.15
CA ILE A 114 -4.04 6.89 -5.02
C ILE A 114 -3.30 6.03 -6.04
N ILE A 115 -3.28 6.44 -7.31
CA ILE A 115 -2.58 5.71 -8.40
C ILE A 115 -1.09 5.58 -8.08
N GLN A 116 -0.45 6.68 -7.68
CA GLN A 116 0.98 6.69 -7.36
C GLN A 116 1.28 5.85 -6.12
N TYR A 117 0.45 5.93 -5.08
CA TYR A 117 0.57 5.11 -3.87
C TYR A 117 0.49 3.61 -4.18
N ASN A 118 -0.52 3.21 -4.95
CA ASN A 118 -0.71 1.81 -5.34
C ASN A 118 0.44 1.30 -6.21
N SER A 119 1.07 2.18 -7.00
CA SER A 119 2.22 1.84 -7.84
C SER A 119 3.54 1.70 -7.05
N LEU A 120 3.63 2.22 -5.83
CA LEU A 120 4.86 2.22 -5.02
C LEU A 120 5.12 0.89 -4.28
N SER A 121 4.19 -0.08 -4.31
CA SER A 121 4.33 -1.35 -3.58
C SER A 121 4.78 -1.18 -2.11
N VAL A 122 4.15 -0.25 -1.38
CA VAL A 122 4.56 0.23 -0.05
C VAL A 122 4.81 -0.90 0.96
N LYS A 123 3.98 -1.95 0.95
CA LYS A 123 4.13 -3.12 1.83
C LYS A 123 5.46 -3.85 1.63
N GLU A 124 5.97 -3.92 0.40
CA GLU A 124 7.25 -4.56 0.12
C GLU A 124 8.43 -3.73 0.60
N ILE A 125 8.35 -2.42 0.42
CA ILE A 125 9.34 -1.46 0.93
C ILE A 125 9.40 -1.57 2.45
N GLU A 126 8.25 -1.59 3.12
CA GLU A 126 8.18 -1.74 4.58
C GLU A 126 8.86 -3.03 5.03
N LYS A 127 8.52 -4.18 4.41
CA LYS A 127 9.12 -5.48 4.71
C LYS A 127 10.64 -5.45 4.56
N LYS A 128 11.15 -4.87 3.47
CA LYS A 128 12.60 -4.74 3.21
C LYS A 128 13.30 -3.88 4.26
N LEU A 129 12.75 -2.71 4.60
CA LEU A 129 13.31 -1.84 5.63
C LEU A 129 13.30 -2.50 7.01
N MET A 130 12.20 -3.16 7.38
CA MET A 130 12.12 -3.94 8.63
C MET A 130 13.12 -5.08 8.66
N PHE A 131 13.36 -5.75 7.53
CA PHE A 131 14.39 -6.78 7.41
C PHE A 131 15.80 -6.22 7.64
N TYR A 132 16.14 -5.05 7.08
CA TYR A 132 17.41 -4.38 7.36
C TYR A 132 17.56 -3.99 8.84
N LEU A 133 16.48 -3.57 9.49
CA LEU A 133 16.51 -3.27 10.93
C LEU A 133 16.72 -4.51 11.80
N LYS A 134 16.22 -5.68 11.39
CA LYS A 134 16.37 -6.95 12.12
C LYS A 134 17.72 -7.63 11.90
N LYS A 135 18.38 -7.39 10.77
CA LYS A 135 19.67 -8.02 10.46
C LYS A 135 20.73 -7.66 11.51
N PRO A 136 21.56 -8.61 11.96
CA PRO A 136 22.66 -8.31 12.89
C PRO A 136 23.63 -7.26 12.35
N LYS A 137 24.01 -7.36 11.06
CA LYS A 137 24.91 -6.44 10.37
C LYS A 137 24.46 -6.28 8.91
N LEU A 138 24.61 -5.08 8.36
CA LEU A 138 24.33 -4.81 6.94
C LEU A 138 25.61 -4.94 6.12
N ASN A 139 25.57 -5.76 5.06
CA ASN A 139 26.70 -5.91 4.15
C ASN A 139 26.73 -4.77 3.11
N ASP A 140 27.78 -4.71 2.29
CA ASP A 140 27.94 -3.64 1.30
C ASP A 140 26.87 -3.67 0.20
N ILE A 141 26.35 -4.85 -0.13
CA ILE A 141 25.23 -5.01 -1.06
C ILE A 141 23.96 -4.40 -0.48
N ASP A 142 23.64 -4.70 0.80
CA ASP A 142 22.50 -4.13 1.52
C ASP A 142 22.59 -2.59 1.56
N LYS A 143 23.78 -2.06 1.85
CA LYS A 143 24.06 -0.62 1.88
C LYS A 143 23.89 0.03 0.52
N ARG A 144 24.32 -0.64 -0.56
CA ARG A 144 24.16 -0.15 -1.94
C ARG A 144 22.68 -0.14 -2.36
N ILE A 145 21.94 -1.21 -2.05
CA ILE A 145 20.51 -1.29 -2.33
C ILE A 145 19.75 -0.21 -1.57
N PHE A 146 20.06 -0.03 -0.28
CA PHE A 146 19.48 1.04 0.53
C PHE A 146 19.82 2.42 -0.02
N SER A 147 21.06 2.63 -0.49
CA SER A 147 21.47 3.88 -1.13
C SER A 147 20.61 4.17 -2.38
N ASN A 148 20.43 3.21 -3.27
CA ASN A 148 19.56 3.38 -4.45
C ASN A 148 18.12 3.71 -4.03
N LEU A 149 17.58 3.00 -3.04
CA LEU A 149 16.27 3.31 -2.49
C LEU A 149 16.19 4.74 -1.94
N ALA A 150 17.24 5.21 -1.26
CA ALA A 150 17.29 6.52 -0.65
C ALA A 150 17.39 7.67 -1.66
N PHE A 151 18.09 7.46 -2.78
CA PHE A 151 18.27 8.50 -3.81
C PHE A 151 17.21 8.45 -4.92
N ASP A 152 16.64 7.28 -5.22
CA ASP A 152 15.72 7.13 -6.35
C ASP A 152 14.25 7.12 -5.93
N LEU A 153 13.94 6.46 -4.81
CA LEU A 153 12.56 6.14 -4.42
C LEU A 153 12.05 6.99 -3.26
N LEU A 154 12.86 7.19 -2.21
CA LEU A 154 12.46 8.02 -1.07
C LEU A 154 12.08 9.45 -1.45
N PRO A 155 12.72 10.15 -2.41
CA PRO A 155 12.30 11.49 -2.80
C PRO A 155 10.86 11.51 -3.33
N LYS A 156 10.49 10.52 -4.15
CA LYS A 156 9.12 10.35 -4.67
C LYS A 156 8.12 10.06 -3.57
N ILE A 157 8.51 9.25 -2.58
CA ILE A 157 7.70 8.94 -1.40
C ILE A 157 7.46 10.19 -0.56
N VAL A 158 8.47 11.05 -0.38
CA VAL A 158 8.34 12.31 0.36
C VAL A 158 7.44 13.30 -0.39
N GLU A 159 7.59 13.42 -1.70
CA GLU A 159 6.72 14.27 -2.52
C GLU A 159 5.26 13.82 -2.44
N LEU A 160 5.01 12.52 -2.59
CA LEU A 160 3.67 11.95 -2.47
C LEU A 160 3.10 12.14 -1.06
N TYR A 161 3.91 11.96 -0.02
CA TYR A 161 3.51 12.20 1.37
C TYR A 161 3.06 13.65 1.57
N ASN A 162 3.82 14.63 1.08
CA ASN A 162 3.49 16.04 1.22
C ASN A 162 2.14 16.36 0.57
N ARG A 163 1.87 15.84 -0.62
CA ARG A 163 0.58 16.01 -1.31
C ARG A 163 -0.55 15.30 -0.58
N ALA A 164 -0.36 14.03 -0.22
CA ALA A 164 -1.35 13.25 0.52
C ALA A 164 -1.69 13.80 1.91
N SER A 165 -0.75 14.51 2.55
CA SER A 165 -0.97 15.10 3.88
C SER A 165 -1.86 16.35 3.88
N GLN A 166 -2.14 16.92 2.70
CA GLN A 166 -2.95 18.14 2.56
C GLN A 166 -4.45 17.87 2.41
N MET A 167 -4.82 16.62 2.14
CA MET A 167 -6.19 16.20 1.82
C MET A 167 -6.66 15.14 2.79
N GLU A 168 -7.87 15.29 3.32
CA GLU A 168 -8.42 14.41 4.36
C GLU A 168 -8.64 12.99 3.84
N GLU A 169 -9.06 12.88 2.59
CA GLU A 169 -9.32 11.65 1.85
C GLU A 169 -8.07 10.76 1.71
N THR A 170 -6.88 11.37 1.78
CA THR A 170 -5.60 10.66 1.60
C THR A 170 -4.78 10.54 2.88
N TYR A 171 -5.36 10.81 4.05
CA TYR A 171 -4.64 10.74 5.33
C TYR A 171 -4.07 9.34 5.64
N GLU A 172 -4.79 8.26 5.34
CA GLU A 172 -4.26 6.90 5.56
C GLU A 172 -3.02 6.64 4.69
N ILE A 173 -3.03 7.12 3.44
CA ILE A 173 -1.88 7.06 2.53
C ILE A 173 -0.71 7.84 3.13
N ALA A 174 -0.95 9.06 3.62
CA ALA A 174 0.07 9.89 4.24
C ALA A 174 0.69 9.21 5.47
N GLU A 175 -0.11 8.56 6.32
CA GLU A 175 0.39 7.83 7.50
C GLU A 175 1.30 6.66 7.11
N ASN A 176 0.90 5.90 6.09
CA ASN A 176 1.69 4.78 5.56
C ASN A 176 3.03 5.25 4.99
N LEU A 177 3.04 6.33 4.20
CA LEU A 177 4.28 6.91 3.65
C LEU A 177 5.19 7.47 4.75
N ARG A 178 4.62 8.15 5.76
CA ARG A 178 5.34 8.62 6.95
C ARG A 178 6.03 7.48 7.69
N LYS A 179 5.36 6.33 7.82
CA LYS A 179 5.94 5.12 8.42
C LYS A 179 7.16 4.62 7.64
N ILE A 180 7.08 4.59 6.31
CA ILE A 180 8.23 4.23 5.45
C ILE A 180 9.41 5.17 5.67
N ILE A 181 9.17 6.49 5.66
CA ILE A 181 10.20 7.51 5.87
C ILE A 181 10.87 7.32 7.24
N SER A 182 10.07 7.06 8.29
CA SER A 182 10.59 6.78 9.64
C SER A 182 11.46 5.52 9.69
N LEU A 183 11.02 4.43 9.05
CA LEU A 183 11.80 3.19 8.96
C LEU A 183 13.12 3.39 8.20
N ALA A 184 13.09 4.11 7.08
CA ALA A 184 14.28 4.42 6.30
C ALA A 184 15.28 5.25 7.11
N ARG A 185 14.80 6.25 7.87
CA ARG A 185 15.64 7.04 8.78
C ARG A 185 16.35 6.15 9.81
N ARG A 186 15.64 5.18 10.41
CA ARG A 186 16.22 4.23 11.37
C ARG A 186 17.29 3.34 10.73
N VAL A 187 17.08 2.88 9.50
CA VAL A 187 18.08 2.10 8.76
C VAL A 187 19.34 2.95 8.49
N SER A 188 19.16 4.19 8.04
CA SER A 188 20.27 5.13 7.83
C SER A 188 21.10 5.36 9.09
N MET A 189 20.44 5.52 10.25
CA MET A 189 21.13 5.67 11.54
C MET A 189 21.97 4.43 11.90
N ARG A 190 21.46 3.22 11.67
CA ARG A 190 22.26 2.00 11.86
C ARG A 190 23.49 1.97 10.97
N ILE A 191 23.34 2.32 9.69
CA ILE A 191 24.45 2.34 8.73
C ILE A 191 25.53 3.35 9.17
N SER A 192 25.12 4.52 9.69
CA SER A 192 26.06 5.51 10.22
C SER A 192 26.82 5.00 11.44
N ASN A 193 26.11 4.43 12.43
CA ASN A 193 26.72 3.94 13.66
C ASN A 193 27.67 2.75 13.42
N GLU A 194 27.41 1.92 12.41
CA GLU A 194 28.36 0.87 11.99
C GLU A 194 29.68 1.44 11.44
N LYS A 195 29.66 2.61 10.81
CA LYS A 195 30.89 3.26 10.30
C LYS A 195 31.76 3.81 11.41
N ASP A 196 31.17 4.28 12.51
CA ASP A 196 31.89 4.85 13.65
C ASP A 196 32.62 3.77 14.48
N HIS A 197 32.07 2.55 14.57
CA HIS A 197 32.77 1.42 15.20
C HIS A 197 33.89 0.80 14.35
N GLY A 198 34.00 1.17 13.07
CA GLY A 198 35.05 0.70 12.14
C GLY A 198 36.33 1.53 12.18
N LYS A 199 36.35 2.69 12.85
CA LYS A 199 37.56 3.48 13.11
C LYS A 199 38.13 3.14 14.49
N GLY A 200 38.45 1.86 14.69
CA GLY A 200 39.39 1.48 15.74
C GLY A 200 40.75 2.08 15.42
N PHE A 201 41.35 2.77 16.39
CA PHE A 201 42.65 3.41 16.30
C PHE A 201 43.75 2.50 15.74
N HIS A 202 44.10 2.64 14.46
CA HIS A 202 45.48 2.40 14.03
C HIS A 202 46.26 3.71 14.27
N LYS A 203 46.69 3.91 15.52
CA LYS A 203 47.97 4.60 15.73
C LYS A 203 49.02 3.57 15.36
N GLU A 204 49.57 3.67 14.16
CA GLU A 204 50.91 3.13 13.92
C GLU A 204 51.84 3.87 14.88
N GLU A 205 52.16 3.24 16.02
CA GLU A 205 53.43 3.49 16.68
C GLU A 205 54.50 3.09 15.67
N VAL A 206 55.06 4.11 15.02
CA VAL A 206 56.31 3.97 14.31
C VAL A 206 57.36 3.66 15.37
N GLU A 207 57.63 2.37 15.57
CA GLU A 207 58.88 1.89 16.14
C GLU A 207 60.02 2.54 15.34
N ARG A 208 60.67 3.53 15.96
CA ARG A 208 61.99 3.96 15.48
C ARG A 208 62.96 2.85 15.83
N GLU A 209 63.22 1.98 14.86
CA GLU A 209 64.36 1.08 14.90
C GLU A 209 65.65 1.89 15.07
N ASP A 210 66.39 1.57 16.14
CA ASP A 210 67.74 2.03 16.40
C ASP A 210 68.67 1.64 15.24
N TYR A 211 68.97 2.58 14.36
CA TYR A 211 70.09 2.44 13.44
C TYR A 211 71.40 2.75 14.16
N ASN A 212 72.10 1.68 14.53
CA ASN A 212 73.53 1.65 14.84
C ASN A 212 74.33 2.36 13.74
N ALA A 213 74.63 3.64 13.93
CA ALA A 213 75.62 4.36 13.16
C ALA A 213 77.00 4.10 13.76
N ASN A 214 77.70 3.12 13.17
CA ASN A 214 79.15 3.00 13.25
C ASN A 214 79.80 4.35 12.94
N SER A 215 80.33 5.02 13.96
CA SER A 215 81.30 6.10 13.79
C SER A 215 82.49 5.90 14.71
N LEU A 216 83.58 5.45 14.07
CA LEU A 216 84.98 5.64 14.42
C LEU A 216 85.32 5.93 15.89
N ARG A 217 85.74 4.87 16.60
CA ARG A 217 86.66 5.00 17.73
C ARG A 217 88.02 5.48 17.21
N LEU A 218 88.36 6.74 17.51
CA LEU A 218 89.76 7.15 17.60
C LEU A 218 90.37 6.49 18.84
N SER A 219 91.46 5.78 18.60
CA SER A 219 92.26 5.07 19.58
C SER A 219 93.28 5.99 20.23
N ASN A 220 93.61 5.65 21.49
CA ASN A 220 94.85 5.95 22.22
C ASN A 220 94.92 7.41 22.75
N SER A 221 95.38 7.69 23.96
CA SER A 221 96.12 6.89 24.95
C SER A 221 96.24 7.70 26.24
N GLU A 222 96.30 6.97 27.35
CA GLU A 222 97.15 7.22 28.53
C GLU A 222 96.82 8.36 29.51
N ASN A 223 96.33 7.93 30.68
CA ASN A 223 97.02 8.03 31.99
C ASN A 223 97.82 9.31 32.28
N ASN A 224 97.42 10.07 33.31
CA ASN A 224 98.01 9.95 34.67
C ASN A 224 97.69 11.18 35.56
N PHE A 225 97.44 10.85 36.84
CA PHE A 225 97.44 11.66 38.08
C PHE A 225 96.38 12.76 38.28
#